data_AF-A0A2N5HVU9-F1
#
_entry.id   AF-A0A2N5HVU9-F1
#
_cell.length_a   1.000
_cell.length_b   1.000
_cell.length_c   1.000
_cell.angle_alpha   90.00
_cell.angle_beta   90.00
_cell.angle_gamma   90.00
#
_symmetry.space_group_name_H-M   'P 1'
#
loop_
_entity.id
_entity.type
_entity.pdbx_description
1 polymer ?
#
loop_
_entity_poly.entity_id
_entity_poly.type
_entity_poly.pdbx_seq_one_letter_code
_entity_poly.pdbx_strand_id
1 'polypeptide(L)'
;MKIFKRILQVVLCTVLMGSVFYFGNGKAVAEDFYITIKKGDTLYSISKKYNISVENLKEYNQLTSNKIIAGQELMIPDIEQTKPLYVVVAGSFSKKANAEKRVTFLKKKGIEAVIVKKVINGKSLYRVQAGAFSSKSKALKMKTKLKNNGIKDAFLLTEKPLHINGITVGSSYKQLVLKFGQPSKIEDDQNTRSLYYRNDGAGVRVTFHAANDSIEQLQVYPEYLKTASVPTEKSKILGLYGNPHEVKIVSCYESAKCEQIIYKFNKKQLIVQIDRDGKTVQYLDLRKAK
;
A
#
# COMPACT_ATOMS: atom_id res chain seq x y z
N MET A 1 -40.12 3.24 -42.29
CA MET A 1 -39.31 2.03 -42.02
C MET A 1 -37.78 2.30 -41.94
N LYS A 2 -37.32 3.35 -41.22
CA LYS A 2 -35.88 3.61 -41.00
C LYS A 2 -35.49 4.12 -39.60
N ILE A 3 -36.46 4.37 -38.71
CA ILE A 3 -36.20 4.87 -37.34
C ILE A 3 -36.21 3.74 -36.29
N PHE A 4 -36.91 2.63 -36.55
CA PHE A 4 -36.97 1.47 -35.63
C PHE A 4 -35.71 0.57 -35.63
N LYS A 5 -34.86 0.64 -36.66
CA LYS A 5 -33.63 -0.19 -36.72
C LYS A 5 -32.44 0.36 -35.93
N ARG A 6 -32.48 1.64 -35.49
CA ARG A 6 -31.40 2.23 -34.67
C ARG A 6 -31.54 1.97 -33.18
N ILE A 7 -32.73 1.65 -32.69
CA ILE A 7 -32.97 1.35 -31.27
C ILE A 7 -32.59 -0.10 -30.94
N LEU A 8 -32.67 -1.01 -31.92
CA LEU A 8 -32.34 -2.44 -31.73
C LEU A 8 -30.83 -2.73 -31.67
N GLN A 9 -29.96 -1.82 -32.15
CA GLN A 9 -28.50 -1.95 -31.99
C GLN A 9 -27.96 -1.31 -30.69
N VAL A 10 -28.76 -0.50 -30.00
CA VAL A 10 -28.35 0.15 -28.73
C VAL A 10 -28.73 -0.69 -27.51
N VAL A 11 -29.63 -1.66 -27.65
CA VAL A 11 -30.08 -2.54 -26.55
C VAL A 11 -29.29 -3.87 -26.46
N LEU A 12 -28.42 -4.18 -27.43
CA LEU A 12 -27.61 -5.41 -27.40
C LEU A 12 -26.25 -5.27 -26.67
N CYS A 13 -25.83 -4.04 -26.32
CA CYS A 13 -24.61 -3.79 -25.53
C CYS A 13 -24.87 -3.51 -24.04
N THR A 14 -26.12 -3.26 -23.62
CA THR A 14 -26.45 -3.03 -22.21
C THR A 14 -26.73 -4.32 -21.44
N VAL A 15 -26.92 -5.46 -22.13
CA VAL A 15 -27.07 -6.78 -21.48
C VAL A 15 -25.73 -7.53 -21.35
N LEU A 16 -24.69 -7.18 -22.11
CA LEU A 16 -23.33 -7.72 -21.91
C LEU A 16 -22.54 -7.06 -20.76
N MET A 17 -23.07 -5.97 -20.18
CA MET A 17 -22.57 -5.38 -18.92
C MET A 17 -23.30 -5.92 -17.68
N GLY A 18 -24.38 -6.70 -17.86
CA GLY A 18 -25.26 -7.17 -16.77
C GLY A 18 -25.09 -8.63 -16.36
N SER A 19 -24.27 -9.43 -17.05
CA SER A 19 -24.19 -10.88 -16.81
C SER A 19 -22.76 -11.43 -16.62
N VAL A 20 -21.84 -10.63 -16.09
CA VAL A 20 -20.52 -11.10 -15.59
C VAL A 20 -20.26 -10.65 -14.14
N PHE A 21 -21.32 -10.39 -13.36
CA PHE A 21 -21.24 -10.19 -11.90
C PHE A 21 -22.03 -11.24 -11.12
N TYR A 22 -22.00 -12.49 -11.62
CA TYR A 22 -22.20 -13.69 -10.80
C TYR A 22 -20.88 -14.46 -10.72
N PHE A 23 -19.83 -13.80 -10.23
CA PHE A 23 -18.72 -14.49 -9.59
C PHE A 23 -18.87 -14.25 -8.10
N GLY A 24 -19.02 -15.35 -7.37
CA GLY A 24 -19.66 -15.40 -6.08
C GLY A 24 -19.08 -14.47 -5.02
N ASN A 25 -19.90 -14.24 -4.01
CA ASN A 25 -19.49 -13.82 -2.67
C ASN A 25 -18.63 -14.93 -2.01
N GLY A 26 -17.56 -15.36 -2.68
CA GLY A 26 -16.43 -15.98 -2.02
C GLY A 26 -15.74 -14.87 -1.24
N LYS A 27 -16.00 -14.82 0.06
CA LYS A 27 -15.25 -13.98 1.00
C LYS A 27 -13.76 -14.28 0.79
N ALA A 28 -13.04 -13.39 0.12
CA ALA A 28 -11.59 -13.35 0.21
C ALA A 28 -11.28 -12.76 1.58
N VAL A 29 -11.34 -13.60 2.61
CA VAL A 29 -10.66 -13.35 3.88
C VAL A 29 -9.19 -13.24 3.49
N ALA A 30 -8.55 -12.10 3.77
CA ALA A 30 -7.09 -12.05 3.80
C ALA A 30 -6.67 -12.82 5.05
N GLU A 31 -6.80 -14.15 4.99
CA GLU A 31 -6.35 -15.05 6.03
C GLU A 31 -4.84 -15.21 5.81
N ASP A 32 -4.06 -14.86 6.82
CA ASP A 32 -2.62 -14.96 6.74
C ASP A 32 -2.22 -16.42 6.57
N PHE A 33 -1.65 -16.72 5.41
CA PHE A 33 -1.31 -18.08 5.04
C PHE A 33 0.09 -18.41 5.55
N TYR A 34 0.18 -19.23 6.59
CA TYR A 34 1.45 -19.76 7.07
C TYR A 34 1.74 -21.11 6.44
N ILE A 35 2.99 -21.34 6.10
CA ILE A 35 3.48 -22.65 5.72
C ILE A 35 4.57 -23.11 6.67
N THR A 36 4.53 -24.39 7.02
CA THR A 36 5.67 -25.04 7.64
C THR A 36 6.66 -25.40 6.55
N ILE A 37 7.88 -24.88 6.64
CA ILE A 37 8.96 -25.15 5.69
C ILE A 37 9.27 -26.64 5.72
N LYS A 38 9.29 -27.28 4.55
CA LYS A 38 9.61 -28.70 4.39
C LYS A 38 11.06 -28.88 3.99
N LYS A 39 11.60 -30.09 4.21
CA LYS A 39 12.94 -30.45 3.74
C LYS A 39 13.00 -30.27 2.22
N GLY A 40 13.96 -29.48 1.74
CA GLY A 40 14.14 -29.16 0.32
C GLY A 40 13.49 -27.86 -0.13
N ASP A 41 12.66 -27.22 0.70
CA ASP A 41 12.14 -25.89 0.40
C ASP A 41 13.27 -24.85 0.38
N THR A 42 13.18 -23.94 -0.57
CA THR A 42 14.02 -22.73 -0.66
C THR A 42 13.14 -21.50 -0.75
N LEU A 43 13.63 -20.33 -0.31
CA LEU A 43 12.90 -19.08 -0.52
C LEU A 43 12.54 -18.87 -1.99
N TYR A 44 13.41 -19.29 -2.93
CA TYR A 44 13.12 -19.20 -4.35
C TYR A 44 11.92 -20.07 -4.75
N SER A 45 11.90 -21.35 -4.36
CA SER A 45 10.78 -22.25 -4.68
C SER A 45 9.44 -21.77 -4.09
N ILE A 46 9.47 -21.24 -2.86
CA ILE A 46 8.31 -20.67 -2.18
C ILE A 46 7.86 -19.39 -2.89
N SER A 47 8.82 -18.50 -3.23
CA SER A 47 8.56 -17.25 -3.96
C SER A 47 7.83 -17.50 -5.27
N LYS A 48 8.21 -18.55 -6.00
CA LYS A 48 7.56 -18.97 -7.24
C LYS A 48 6.17 -19.53 -7.00
N LYS A 49 6.03 -20.43 -6.01
CA LYS A 49 4.76 -21.08 -5.67
C LYS A 49 3.68 -20.06 -5.27
N TYR A 50 4.06 -19.06 -4.47
CA TYR A 50 3.14 -18.04 -3.96
C TYR A 50 3.28 -16.69 -4.67
N ASN A 51 3.95 -16.64 -5.82
CA ASN A 51 4.07 -15.45 -6.67
C ASN A 51 4.44 -14.15 -5.91
N ILE A 52 5.36 -14.26 -4.96
CA ILE A 52 5.89 -13.19 -4.10
C ILE A 52 7.41 -13.07 -4.38
N SER A 53 8.02 -11.90 -4.27
CA SER A 53 9.49 -11.80 -4.41
C SER A 53 10.21 -12.41 -3.21
N VAL A 54 11.43 -12.90 -3.42
CA VAL A 54 12.29 -13.37 -2.32
C VAL A 54 12.54 -12.24 -1.34
N GLU A 55 12.77 -11.02 -1.84
CA GLU A 55 12.97 -9.83 -1.02
C GLU A 55 11.77 -9.54 -0.11
N ASN A 56 10.55 -9.60 -0.64
CA ASN A 56 9.35 -9.40 0.17
C ASN A 56 9.19 -10.55 1.19
N LEU A 57 9.37 -11.82 0.78
CA LEU A 57 9.34 -12.94 1.72
C LEU A 57 10.32 -12.73 2.87
N LYS A 58 11.54 -12.27 2.58
CA LYS A 58 12.55 -11.96 3.58
C LYS A 58 12.11 -10.81 4.49
N GLU A 59 11.64 -9.71 3.93
CA GLU A 59 11.17 -8.55 4.68
C GLU A 59 10.03 -8.91 5.65
N TYR A 60 8.99 -9.56 5.12
CA TYR A 60 7.84 -10.00 5.90
C TYR A 60 8.16 -11.07 6.94
N ASN A 61 9.28 -11.79 6.80
CA ASN A 61 9.72 -12.79 7.78
C ASN A 61 10.98 -12.39 8.55
N GLN A 62 11.43 -11.13 8.42
CA GLN A 62 12.65 -10.59 9.05
C GLN A 62 13.91 -11.44 8.77
N LEU A 63 13.99 -12.05 7.59
CA LEU A 63 15.14 -12.87 7.20
C LEU A 63 16.25 -11.98 6.64
N THR A 64 17.43 -12.05 7.24
CA THR A 64 18.62 -11.34 6.74
C THR A 64 19.28 -12.07 5.57
N SER A 65 19.11 -13.39 5.49
CA SER A 65 19.69 -14.27 4.47
C SER A 65 18.64 -15.09 3.74
N ASN A 66 19.07 -15.92 2.78
CA ASN A 66 18.20 -16.86 2.08
C ASN A 66 18.05 -18.20 2.82
N LYS A 67 18.66 -18.34 4.01
CA LYS A 67 18.61 -19.56 4.81
C LYS A 67 17.26 -19.68 5.51
N ILE A 68 16.60 -20.81 5.30
CA ILE A 68 15.37 -21.22 5.99
C ILE A 68 15.53 -22.66 6.49
N ILE A 69 14.85 -23.02 7.58
CA ILE A 69 15.03 -24.30 8.26
C ILE A 69 13.73 -25.11 8.19
N ALA A 70 13.81 -26.40 7.89
CA ALA A 70 12.64 -27.27 7.91
C ALA A 70 11.98 -27.27 9.30
N GLY A 71 10.64 -27.23 9.35
CA GLY A 71 9.87 -27.07 10.57
C GLY A 71 9.61 -25.61 10.98
N GLN A 72 10.34 -24.64 10.42
CA GLN A 72 10.08 -23.22 10.65
C GLN A 72 8.75 -22.79 10.01
N GLU A 73 7.95 -22.00 10.72
CA GLU A 73 6.80 -21.32 10.13
C GLU A 73 7.26 -20.12 9.29
N LEU A 74 6.80 -20.07 8.04
CA LEU A 74 7.03 -18.96 7.13
C LEU A 74 5.69 -18.31 6.77
N MET A 75 5.58 -17.02 7.04
CA MET A 75 4.41 -16.24 6.68
C MET A 75 4.42 -15.95 5.18
N ILE A 76 3.34 -16.33 4.50
CA ILE A 76 3.07 -15.97 3.12
C ILE A 76 1.99 -14.88 3.15
N PRO A 77 2.36 -13.61 2.94
CA PRO A 77 1.39 -12.55 2.98
C PRO A 77 0.49 -12.61 1.73
N ASP A 78 -0.77 -12.20 1.88
CA ASP A 78 -1.75 -12.16 0.78
C ASP A 78 -1.20 -11.35 -0.41
N ILE A 79 -1.11 -12.02 -1.55
CA ILE A 79 -0.21 -11.68 -2.66
C ILE A 79 -0.77 -10.53 -3.52
N GLU A 80 -2.09 -10.33 -3.48
CA GLU A 80 -2.75 -9.22 -4.18
C GLU A 80 -2.51 -7.88 -3.47
N GLN A 81 -2.41 -7.90 -2.13
CA GLN A 81 -2.22 -6.69 -1.32
C GLN A 81 -0.76 -6.36 -1.01
N THR A 82 0.17 -7.26 -1.34
CA THR A 82 1.61 -7.13 -1.04
C THR A 82 2.52 -6.93 -2.25
N LYS A 83 1.96 -6.79 -3.44
CA LYS A 83 2.74 -6.42 -4.63
C LYS A 83 2.78 -4.91 -4.82
N PRO A 84 3.95 -4.35 -5.16
CA PRO A 84 4.00 -2.96 -5.59
C PRO A 84 3.18 -2.77 -6.86
N LEU A 85 2.49 -1.63 -6.94
CA LEU A 85 1.80 -1.19 -8.12
C LEU A 85 2.70 -0.23 -8.89
N TYR A 86 2.91 -0.53 -10.17
CA TYR A 86 3.72 0.28 -11.06
C TYR A 86 2.82 1.17 -11.89
N VAL A 87 2.75 2.45 -11.53
CA VAL A 87 1.90 3.44 -12.21
C VAL A 87 2.71 4.15 -13.29
N VAL A 88 2.25 4.05 -14.53
CA VAL A 88 2.91 4.70 -15.66
C VAL A 88 2.31 6.08 -15.84
N VAL A 89 3.12 7.12 -15.71
CA VAL A 89 2.70 8.51 -15.81
C VAL A 89 3.19 9.09 -17.13
N ALA A 90 2.27 9.70 -17.88
CA ALA A 90 2.50 10.28 -19.20
C ALA A 90 2.63 11.82 -19.16
N GLY A 91 3.01 12.37 -18.01
CA GLY A 91 3.22 13.78 -17.76
C GLY A 91 2.52 14.29 -16.49
N SER A 92 2.99 15.44 -15.99
CA SER A 92 2.39 16.18 -14.87
C SER A 92 2.24 17.65 -15.26
N PHE A 93 1.05 18.21 -15.07
CA PHE A 93 0.71 19.55 -15.58
C PHE A 93 0.18 20.45 -14.46
N SER A 94 0.54 21.73 -14.47
CA SER A 94 -0.04 22.71 -13.53
C SER A 94 -1.49 23.09 -13.88
N LYS A 95 -1.86 23.04 -15.17
CA LYS A 95 -3.21 23.35 -15.67
C LYS A 95 -3.94 22.08 -16.11
N LYS A 96 -5.19 21.92 -15.68
CA LYS A 96 -6.05 20.78 -16.05
C LYS A 96 -6.22 20.63 -17.57
N ALA A 97 -6.41 21.73 -18.28
CA ALA A 97 -6.55 21.74 -19.74
C ALA A 97 -5.36 21.10 -20.48
N ASN A 98 -4.14 21.25 -19.97
CA ASN A 98 -2.96 20.62 -20.57
C ASN A 98 -2.95 19.10 -20.37
N ALA A 99 -3.42 18.64 -19.19
CA ALA A 99 -3.61 17.22 -18.93
C ALA A 99 -4.72 16.62 -19.81
N GLU A 100 -5.83 17.33 -20.03
CA GLU A 100 -6.93 16.90 -20.91
C GLU A 100 -6.48 16.79 -22.37
N LYS A 101 -5.69 17.74 -22.86
CA LYS A 101 -5.03 17.65 -24.18
C LYS A 101 -4.16 16.39 -24.29
N ARG A 102 -3.36 16.09 -23.26
CA ARG A 102 -2.52 14.88 -23.21
C ARG A 102 -3.37 13.60 -23.21
N VAL A 103 -4.44 13.53 -22.43
CA VAL A 103 -5.37 12.38 -22.45
C VAL A 103 -6.00 12.19 -23.84
N THR A 104 -6.42 13.28 -24.48
CA THR A 104 -7.02 13.24 -25.82
C THR A 104 -6.02 12.74 -26.86
N PHE A 105 -4.77 13.19 -26.79
CA PHE A 105 -3.67 12.69 -27.63
C PHE A 105 -3.45 11.18 -27.44
N LEU A 106 -3.39 10.72 -26.19
CA LEU A 106 -3.21 9.30 -25.87
C LEU A 106 -4.37 8.45 -26.36
N LYS A 107 -5.62 8.92 -26.20
CA LYS A 107 -6.82 8.24 -26.70
C LYS A 107 -6.76 8.03 -28.22
N LYS A 108 -6.32 9.03 -28.99
CA LYS A 108 -6.11 8.91 -30.45
C LYS A 108 -5.04 7.88 -30.83
N LYS A 109 -4.13 7.55 -29.90
CA LYS A 109 -3.11 6.50 -30.04
C LYS A 109 -3.54 5.14 -29.47
N GLY A 110 -4.82 4.99 -29.09
CA GLY A 110 -5.33 3.78 -28.47
C GLY A 110 -4.75 3.50 -27.08
N ILE A 111 -4.42 4.56 -26.33
CA ILE A 111 -3.90 4.46 -24.97
C ILE A 111 -4.88 5.17 -24.04
N GLU A 112 -5.50 4.40 -23.15
CA GLU A 112 -6.34 4.97 -22.10
C GLU A 112 -5.49 5.64 -21.03
N ALA A 113 -5.96 6.78 -20.55
CA ALA A 113 -5.32 7.50 -19.47
C ALA A 113 -6.33 8.29 -18.64
N VAL A 114 -6.03 8.43 -17.35
CA VAL A 114 -6.85 9.16 -16.38
C VAL A 114 -6.07 10.34 -15.80
N ILE A 115 -6.78 11.40 -15.40
CA ILE A 115 -6.18 12.57 -14.75
C ILE A 115 -6.38 12.43 -13.24
N VAL A 116 -5.28 12.51 -12.49
CA VAL A 116 -5.28 12.49 -11.03
C VAL A 116 -4.67 13.78 -10.49
N LYS A 117 -5.40 14.49 -9.63
CA LYS A 117 -4.88 15.66 -8.91
C LYS A 117 -3.94 15.19 -7.79
N LYS A 118 -2.73 15.72 -7.74
CA LYS A 118 -1.72 15.44 -6.70
C LYS A 118 -1.12 16.76 -6.19
N VAL A 119 -0.66 16.76 -4.95
CA VAL A 119 0.16 17.85 -4.40
C VAL A 119 1.58 17.35 -4.28
N ILE A 120 2.53 18.02 -4.92
CA ILE A 120 3.95 17.65 -4.90
C ILE A 120 4.73 18.90 -4.51
N ASN A 121 5.45 18.84 -3.39
CA ASN A 121 6.21 19.98 -2.85
C ASN A 121 5.34 21.24 -2.73
N GLY A 122 4.13 21.10 -2.19
CA GLY A 122 3.15 22.19 -2.03
C GLY A 122 2.44 22.63 -3.31
N LYS A 123 2.81 22.11 -4.49
CA LYS A 123 2.20 22.51 -5.77
C LYS A 123 1.15 21.49 -6.22
N SER A 124 -0.06 21.99 -6.52
CA SER A 124 -1.11 21.15 -7.11
C SER A 124 -0.85 20.89 -8.58
N LEU A 125 -0.77 19.62 -8.96
CA LEU A 125 -0.50 19.15 -10.31
C LEU A 125 -1.56 18.14 -10.75
N TYR A 126 -1.84 18.12 -12.05
CA TYR A 126 -2.69 17.17 -12.75
C TYR A 126 -1.79 16.13 -13.42
N ARG A 127 -1.71 14.92 -12.84
CA ARG A 127 -0.95 13.80 -13.39
C ARG A 127 -1.79 13.03 -14.39
N VAL A 128 -1.24 12.73 -15.56
CA VAL A 128 -1.88 11.85 -16.55
C VAL A 128 -1.32 10.44 -16.37
N GLN A 129 -2.14 9.51 -15.88
CA GLN A 129 -1.74 8.12 -15.64
C GLN A 129 -2.24 7.23 -16.79
N ALA A 130 -1.31 6.55 -17.46
CA ALA A 130 -1.57 5.67 -18.62
C ALA A 130 -1.50 4.19 -18.21
N GLY A 131 -2.10 3.88 -17.06
CA GLY A 131 -2.19 2.52 -16.52
C GLY A 131 -1.42 2.30 -15.22
N ALA A 132 -1.88 1.28 -14.48
CA ALA A 132 -1.26 0.77 -13.28
C ALA A 132 -1.10 -0.75 -13.43
N PHE A 133 0.08 -1.27 -13.10
CA PHE A 133 0.46 -2.65 -13.41
C PHE A 133 1.03 -3.35 -12.18
N SER A 134 0.63 -4.58 -11.93
CA SER A 134 1.29 -5.45 -10.93
C SER A 134 2.65 -5.98 -11.39
N SER A 135 2.95 -5.89 -12.71
CA SER A 135 4.23 -6.33 -13.29
C SER A 135 5.08 -5.15 -13.74
N LYS A 136 6.28 -5.03 -13.17
CA LYS A 136 7.27 -4.02 -13.56
C LYS A 136 7.59 -4.07 -15.05
N SER A 137 7.72 -5.27 -15.61
CA SER A 137 8.02 -5.47 -17.04
C SER A 137 6.91 -4.94 -17.93
N LYS A 138 5.63 -5.25 -17.62
CA LYS A 138 4.48 -4.69 -18.35
C LYS A 138 4.43 -3.17 -18.25
N ALA A 139 4.69 -2.62 -17.08
CA ALA A 139 4.73 -1.16 -16.88
C ALA A 139 5.85 -0.49 -17.68
N LEU A 140 7.04 -1.10 -17.74
CA LEU A 140 8.15 -0.62 -18.56
C LEU A 140 7.84 -0.68 -20.05
N LYS A 141 7.18 -1.76 -20.53
CA LYS A 141 6.70 -1.83 -21.92
C LYS A 141 5.74 -0.69 -22.24
N MET A 142 4.77 -0.39 -21.36
CA MET A 142 3.88 0.75 -21.54
C MET A 142 4.63 2.09 -21.52
N LYS A 143 5.59 2.29 -20.60
CA LYS A 143 6.44 3.48 -20.56
C LYS A 143 7.21 3.67 -21.88
N THR A 144 7.79 2.61 -22.42
CA THR A 144 8.49 2.65 -23.71
C THR A 144 7.52 2.95 -24.85
N LYS A 145 6.31 2.34 -24.86
CA LYS A 145 5.25 2.66 -25.82
C LYS A 145 4.92 4.16 -25.81
N LEU A 146 4.78 4.77 -24.64
CA LEU A 146 4.55 6.21 -24.51
C LEU A 146 5.70 7.03 -25.10
N LYS A 147 6.95 6.70 -24.76
CA LYS A 147 8.14 7.40 -25.28
C LYS A 147 8.23 7.31 -26.81
N ASN A 148 7.97 6.14 -27.38
CA ASN A 148 7.94 5.94 -28.83
C ASN A 148 6.80 6.72 -29.51
N ASN A 149 5.74 7.07 -28.78
CA ASN A 149 4.67 7.94 -29.24
C ASN A 149 4.93 9.43 -28.95
N GLY A 150 6.19 9.82 -28.70
CA GLY A 150 6.60 11.22 -28.50
C GLY A 150 6.43 11.75 -27.08
N ILE A 151 5.97 10.93 -26.13
CA ILE A 151 5.78 11.31 -24.73
C ILE A 151 7.09 11.11 -23.95
N LYS A 152 8.07 11.99 -24.22
CA LYS A 152 9.43 11.91 -23.67
C LYS A 152 9.47 12.03 -22.14
N ASP A 153 8.52 12.78 -21.57
CA ASP A 153 8.34 13.00 -20.13
C ASP A 153 7.62 11.84 -19.42
N ALA A 154 7.44 10.69 -20.07
CA ALA A 154 6.89 9.50 -19.43
C ALA A 154 7.84 8.93 -18.35
N PHE A 155 7.29 8.68 -17.16
CA PHE A 155 8.03 8.07 -16.05
C PHE A 155 7.21 7.01 -15.32
N LEU A 156 7.89 6.23 -14.47
CA LEU A 156 7.30 5.16 -13.69
C LEU A 156 7.28 5.56 -12.22
N LEU A 157 6.12 5.44 -11.58
CA LEU A 157 5.98 5.48 -10.14
C LEU A 157 5.82 4.05 -9.61
N THR A 158 6.38 3.80 -8.43
CA THR A 158 6.18 2.55 -7.70
C THR A 158 5.43 2.89 -6.42
N GLU A 159 4.19 2.42 -6.32
CA GLU A 159 3.41 2.49 -5.09
C GLU A 159 3.59 1.17 -4.34
N LYS A 160 4.01 1.23 -3.08
CA LYS A 160 4.30 0.04 -2.28
C LYS A 160 3.15 -0.26 -1.33
N PRO A 161 2.90 -1.54 -1.01
CA PRO A 161 2.08 -1.94 0.11
C PRO A 161 2.49 -1.25 1.40
N LEU A 162 1.52 -0.89 2.22
CA LEU A 162 1.75 -0.22 3.49
C LEU A 162 1.71 -1.25 4.63
N HIS A 163 2.73 -1.17 5.48
CA HIS A 163 2.84 -1.97 6.70
C HIS A 163 3.56 -1.19 7.80
N ILE A 164 3.57 -1.70 9.03
CA ILE A 164 4.50 -1.28 10.07
C ILE A 164 5.14 -2.56 10.59
N ASN A 165 6.45 -2.71 10.39
CA ASN A 165 7.20 -3.92 10.75
C ASN A 165 6.54 -5.22 10.23
N GLY A 166 6.09 -5.22 8.96
CA GLY A 166 5.40 -6.33 8.32
C GLY A 166 3.90 -6.49 8.66
N ILE A 167 3.36 -5.74 9.62
CA ILE A 167 1.93 -5.77 9.97
C ILE A 167 1.13 -4.86 9.05
N THR A 168 0.02 -5.34 8.50
CA THR A 168 -0.88 -4.57 7.64
C THR A 168 -2.31 -4.54 8.18
N VAL A 169 -3.17 -3.69 7.62
CA VAL A 169 -4.62 -3.78 7.89
C VAL A 169 -5.13 -5.13 7.40
N GLY A 170 -5.84 -5.84 8.26
CA GLY A 170 -6.29 -7.22 8.06
C GLY A 170 -5.45 -8.26 8.82
N SER A 171 -4.25 -7.88 9.28
CA SER A 171 -3.39 -8.77 10.08
C SER A 171 -4.06 -9.23 11.37
N SER A 172 -3.63 -10.37 11.90
CA SER A 172 -4.09 -10.89 13.19
C SER A 172 -3.29 -10.35 14.39
N TYR A 173 -3.85 -10.48 15.60
CA TYR A 173 -3.12 -10.19 16.83
C TYR A 173 -1.88 -11.10 17.01
N LYS A 174 -1.96 -12.37 16.61
CA LYS A 174 -0.83 -13.31 16.67
C LYS A 174 0.36 -12.79 15.86
N GLN A 175 0.12 -12.29 14.65
CA GLN A 175 1.17 -11.68 13.82
C GLN A 175 1.83 -10.49 14.50
N LEU A 176 1.01 -9.61 15.09
CA LEU A 176 1.50 -8.45 15.79
C LEU A 176 2.49 -8.87 16.89
N VAL A 177 2.10 -9.83 17.74
CA VAL A 177 2.97 -10.35 18.80
C VAL A 177 4.23 -11.01 18.25
N LEU A 178 4.16 -11.73 17.13
CA LEU A 178 5.34 -12.29 16.46
C LEU A 178 6.33 -11.20 15.99
N LYS A 179 5.82 -10.03 15.59
CA LYS A 179 6.64 -8.93 15.05
C LYS A 179 7.17 -7.97 16.10
N PHE A 180 6.39 -7.70 17.13
CA PHE A 180 6.73 -6.74 18.19
C PHE A 180 7.22 -7.41 19.47
N GLY A 181 7.08 -8.73 19.58
CA GLY A 181 7.37 -9.50 20.79
C GLY A 181 6.19 -9.51 21.76
N GLN A 182 6.40 -10.18 22.90
CA GLN A 182 5.42 -10.23 23.98
C GLN A 182 5.41 -8.89 24.75
N PRO A 183 4.25 -8.25 24.94
CA PRO A 183 4.13 -7.06 25.76
C PRO A 183 4.28 -7.40 27.24
N SER A 184 4.80 -6.47 28.04
CA SER A 184 4.87 -6.60 29.50
C SER A 184 3.52 -6.31 30.19
N LYS A 185 2.66 -5.54 29.54
CA LYS A 185 1.32 -5.20 30.02
C LYS A 185 0.38 -4.99 28.83
N ILE A 186 -0.88 -5.35 29.02
CA ILE A 186 -1.96 -5.19 28.04
C ILE A 186 -3.11 -4.46 28.74
N GLU A 187 -3.72 -3.51 28.03
CA GLU A 187 -4.96 -2.85 28.46
C GLU A 187 -5.95 -2.85 27.30
N ASP A 188 -7.17 -3.30 27.55
CA ASP A 188 -8.24 -3.37 26.56
C ASP A 188 -9.31 -2.32 26.86
N ASP A 189 -9.74 -1.59 25.84
CA ASP A 189 -10.84 -0.63 25.87
C ASP A 189 -11.68 -0.75 24.59
N GLN A 190 -12.92 -1.23 24.74
CA GLN A 190 -13.80 -1.59 23.62
C GLN A 190 -13.11 -2.53 22.62
N ASN A 191 -12.99 -2.11 21.35
CA ASN A 191 -12.31 -2.86 20.30
C ASN A 191 -10.83 -2.45 20.15
N THR A 192 -10.28 -1.69 21.11
CA THR A 192 -8.89 -1.23 21.09
C THR A 192 -8.09 -1.92 22.18
N ARG A 193 -6.87 -2.35 21.83
CA ARG A 193 -5.90 -2.96 22.75
C ARG A 193 -4.61 -2.15 22.75
N SER A 194 -4.17 -1.77 23.93
CA SER A 194 -2.90 -1.07 24.18
C SER A 194 -1.86 -2.06 24.70
N LEU A 195 -0.69 -2.06 24.07
CA LEU A 195 0.41 -2.98 24.33
C LEU A 195 1.63 -2.21 24.80
N TYR A 196 2.13 -2.57 25.98
CA TYR A 196 3.24 -1.91 26.65
C TYR A 196 4.48 -2.79 26.56
N TYR A 197 5.62 -2.20 26.18
CA TYR A 197 6.88 -2.94 25.99
C TYR A 197 8.01 -2.39 26.86
N ARG A 198 8.13 -1.07 27.01
CA ARG A 198 9.07 -0.38 27.90
C ARG A 198 8.42 0.89 28.45
N ASN A 199 8.81 1.28 29.66
CA ASN A 199 8.31 2.47 30.35
C ASN A 199 6.78 2.41 30.51
N ASP A 200 6.16 3.58 30.76
CA ASP A 200 4.74 3.68 31.10
C ASP A 200 3.84 3.94 29.89
N GLY A 201 4.40 4.09 28.68
CA GLY A 201 3.66 4.38 27.45
C GLY A 201 3.31 3.13 26.64
N ALA A 202 2.12 3.14 26.02
CA ALA A 202 1.71 2.08 25.09
C ALA A 202 2.51 2.21 23.78
N GLY A 203 3.40 1.26 23.49
CA GLY A 203 4.20 1.26 22.27
C GLY A 203 3.42 0.86 21.03
N VAL A 204 2.36 0.07 21.21
CA VAL A 204 1.43 -0.27 20.13
C VAL A 204 0.00 -0.14 20.62
N ARG A 205 -0.85 0.53 19.84
CA ARG A 205 -2.30 0.51 20.01
C ARG A 205 -2.92 -0.08 18.77
N VAL A 206 -3.83 -1.03 18.95
CA VAL A 206 -4.45 -1.75 17.86
C VAL A 206 -5.96 -1.72 18.02
N THR A 207 -6.67 -1.31 16.97
CA THR A 207 -8.13 -1.38 16.90
C THR A 207 -8.54 -2.54 16.01
N PHE A 208 -9.37 -3.42 16.56
CA PHE A 208 -9.83 -4.64 15.89
C PHE A 208 -11.20 -4.45 15.24
N HIS A 209 -11.39 -5.21 14.15
CA HIS A 209 -12.65 -5.30 13.45
C HIS A 209 -13.60 -6.19 14.24
N ALA A 210 -14.78 -5.67 14.60
CA ALA A 210 -15.73 -6.35 15.49
C ALA A 210 -16.17 -7.75 15.02
N ALA A 211 -16.20 -8.00 13.71
CA ALA A 211 -16.70 -9.27 13.16
C ALA A 211 -15.65 -10.40 13.04
N ASN A 212 -14.35 -10.10 13.07
CA ASN A 212 -13.32 -11.10 12.74
C ASN A 212 -11.97 -10.87 13.44
N ASP A 213 -11.92 -9.95 14.40
CA ASP A 213 -10.72 -9.63 15.21
C ASP A 213 -9.46 -9.28 14.40
N SER A 214 -9.62 -8.94 13.12
CA SER A 214 -8.53 -8.46 12.27
C SER A 214 -8.20 -7.01 12.60
N ILE A 215 -6.94 -6.63 12.40
CA ILE A 215 -6.46 -5.27 12.66
C ILE A 215 -7.07 -4.29 11.65
N GLU A 216 -7.84 -3.32 12.11
CA GLU A 216 -8.34 -2.22 11.29
C GLU A 216 -7.45 -0.99 11.32
N GLN A 217 -6.85 -0.74 12.48
CA GLN A 217 -5.94 0.35 12.73
C GLN A 217 -4.81 -0.11 13.64
N LEU A 218 -3.59 0.29 13.29
CA LEU A 218 -2.38 0.04 14.05
C LEU A 218 -1.63 1.35 14.24
N GLN A 219 -1.56 1.80 15.50
CA GLN A 219 -0.74 2.93 15.91
C GLN A 219 0.50 2.40 16.63
N VAL A 220 1.67 2.92 16.26
CA VAL A 220 2.95 2.51 16.80
C VAL A 220 3.74 3.73 17.23
N TYR A 221 4.21 3.71 18.47
CA TYR A 221 5.00 4.75 19.13
C TYR A 221 6.42 4.22 19.35
N PRO A 222 7.37 4.51 18.43
CA PRO A 222 8.68 3.88 18.46
C PRO A 222 9.45 4.07 19.78
N GLU A 223 9.24 5.19 20.47
CA GLU A 223 9.89 5.52 21.75
C GLU A 223 9.59 4.53 22.89
N TYR A 224 8.45 3.83 22.84
CA TYR A 224 8.02 2.86 23.85
C TYR A 224 8.25 1.41 23.43
N LEU A 225 8.92 1.16 22.30
CA LEU A 225 9.25 -0.17 21.84
C LEU A 225 10.61 -0.64 22.38
N LYS A 226 10.74 -1.95 22.57
CA LYS A 226 12.05 -2.61 22.77
C LYS A 226 12.78 -2.91 21.46
N THR A 227 12.03 -3.02 20.36
CA THR A 227 12.56 -3.40 19.05
C THR A 227 13.05 -2.20 18.23
N ALA A 228 14.18 -2.35 17.55
CA ALA A 228 14.71 -1.38 16.57
C ALA A 228 14.12 -1.57 15.16
N SER A 229 13.20 -2.52 14.96
CA SER A 229 12.64 -2.84 13.64
C SER A 229 11.69 -1.78 13.09
N VAL A 230 11.24 -0.84 13.92
CA VAL A 230 10.41 0.29 13.48
C VAL A 230 11.30 1.51 13.25
N PRO A 231 11.29 2.10 12.04
CA PRO A 231 12.10 3.28 11.74
C PRO A 231 11.71 4.48 12.61
N THR A 232 12.69 5.04 13.30
CA THR A 232 12.54 6.22 14.18
C THR A 232 12.87 7.54 13.49
N GLU A 233 13.34 7.51 12.24
CA GLU A 233 13.79 8.69 11.50
C GLU A 233 13.00 8.88 10.20
N LYS A 234 12.64 10.14 9.89
CA LYS A 234 11.97 10.54 8.65
C LYS A 234 12.71 10.05 7.40
N SER A 235 14.04 10.11 7.40
CA SER A 235 14.89 9.66 6.29
C SER A 235 14.67 8.18 5.97
N LYS A 236 14.57 7.33 7.00
CA LYS A 236 14.32 5.88 6.86
C LYS A 236 12.91 5.60 6.34
N ILE A 237 11.91 6.36 6.80
CA ILE A 237 10.54 6.29 6.28
C ILE A 237 10.50 6.60 4.77
N LEU A 238 11.17 7.68 4.35
CA LEU A 238 11.28 8.06 2.95
C LEU A 238 12.03 7.01 2.13
N GLY A 239 13.05 6.36 2.70
CA GLY A 239 13.74 5.23 2.06
C GLY A 239 12.85 4.00 1.84
N LEU A 240 12.00 3.68 2.82
CA LEU A 240 11.08 2.53 2.76
C LEU A 240 9.95 2.76 1.77
N TYR A 241 9.23 3.88 1.90
CA TYR A 241 7.98 4.13 1.16
C TYR A 241 8.12 5.10 -0.02
N GLY A 242 9.29 5.72 -0.19
CA GLY A 242 9.54 6.72 -1.22
C GLY A 242 8.87 8.05 -0.93
N ASN A 243 8.54 8.78 -2.00
CA ASN A 243 7.87 10.06 -1.90
C ASN A 243 6.44 9.91 -1.38
N PRO A 244 6.03 10.72 -0.39
CA PRO A 244 4.67 10.66 0.15
C PRO A 244 3.62 11.14 -0.84
N HIS A 245 2.39 10.75 -0.58
CA HIS A 245 1.23 11.21 -1.33
C HIS A 245 0.82 12.62 -0.94
N GLU A 246 1.01 12.97 0.33
CA GLU A 246 0.62 14.23 0.91
C GLU A 246 1.51 14.52 2.13
N VAL A 247 1.80 15.79 2.35
CA VAL A 247 2.50 16.29 3.54
C VAL A 247 1.65 17.42 4.10
N LYS A 248 1.28 17.32 5.38
CA LYS A 248 0.49 18.33 6.09
C LYS A 248 1.32 18.94 7.20
N ILE A 249 1.07 20.21 7.48
CA ILE A 249 1.52 20.83 8.73
C ILE A 249 0.34 20.80 9.69
N VAL A 250 0.54 20.18 10.85
CA VAL A 250 -0.49 20.02 11.89
C VAL A 250 0.02 20.60 13.20
N SER A 251 -0.91 20.92 14.10
CA SER A 251 -0.56 21.23 15.47
C SER A 251 -0.25 19.92 16.23
N CYS A 252 0.87 19.89 16.95
CA CYS A 252 1.31 18.80 17.81
C CYS A 252 1.47 19.30 19.26
N TYR A 253 2.16 18.53 20.12
CA TYR A 253 2.36 18.84 21.53
C TYR A 253 2.77 20.32 21.75
N GLU A 254 2.19 20.95 22.78
CA GLU A 254 2.37 22.38 23.08
C GLU A 254 2.02 23.33 21.91
N SER A 255 1.07 22.93 21.07
CA SER A 255 0.66 23.69 19.88
C SER A 255 1.76 23.93 18.84
N ALA A 256 2.89 23.21 18.93
CA ALA A 256 3.96 23.29 17.96
C ALA A 256 3.48 22.86 16.56
N LYS A 257 4.17 23.30 15.51
CA LYS A 257 3.87 22.89 14.13
C LYS A 257 4.72 21.69 13.76
N CYS A 258 4.07 20.54 13.55
CA CYS A 258 4.71 19.31 13.16
C CYS A 258 4.28 18.88 11.75
N GLU A 259 5.09 18.03 11.12
CA GLU A 259 4.81 17.48 9.81
C GLU A 259 4.08 16.13 9.92
N GLN A 260 3.01 15.94 9.14
CA GLN A 260 2.38 14.65 8.89
C GLN A 260 2.63 14.21 7.46
N ILE A 261 3.33 13.08 7.32
CA ILE A 261 3.63 12.45 6.05
C ILE A 261 2.60 11.35 5.80
N ILE A 262 1.92 11.39 4.66
CA ILE A 262 0.81 10.48 4.37
C ILE A 262 1.13 9.67 3.11
N TYR A 263 1.10 8.36 3.24
CA TYR A 263 1.16 7.39 2.16
C TYR A 263 -0.20 6.73 1.96
N LYS A 264 -0.57 6.43 0.72
CA LYS A 264 -1.83 5.77 0.38
C LYS A 264 -1.55 4.60 -0.57
N PHE A 265 -2.25 3.50 -0.35
CA PHE A 265 -2.17 2.30 -1.20
C PHE A 265 -3.43 1.44 -0.99
N ASN A 266 -4.10 1.03 -2.06
CA ASN A 266 -5.27 0.12 -2.02
C ASN A 266 -6.28 0.42 -0.88
N LYS A 267 -6.82 1.65 -0.84
CA LYS A 267 -7.76 2.12 0.21
C LYS A 267 -7.22 2.03 1.65
N LYS A 268 -5.91 1.90 1.82
CA LYS A 268 -5.20 2.02 3.10
C LYS A 268 -4.38 3.30 3.09
N GLN A 269 -4.06 3.80 4.27
CA GLN A 269 -3.14 4.90 4.46
C GLN A 269 -2.21 4.65 5.65
N LEU A 270 -0.98 5.12 5.51
CA LEU A 270 0.01 5.19 6.57
C LEU A 270 0.31 6.66 6.81
N ILE A 271 0.01 7.12 8.02
CA ILE A 271 0.30 8.48 8.47
C ILE A 271 1.50 8.38 9.39
N VAL A 272 2.53 9.18 9.12
CA VAL A 272 3.74 9.26 9.93
C VAL A 272 3.80 10.67 10.48
N GLN A 273 3.68 10.78 11.80
CA GLN A 273 3.84 12.02 12.52
C GLN A 273 5.32 12.24 12.79
N ILE A 274 5.85 13.35 12.31
CA ILE A 274 7.21 13.80 12.59
C ILE A 274 7.16 14.74 13.79
N ASP A 275 8.12 14.59 14.70
CA ASP A 275 8.30 15.43 15.86
C ASP A 275 8.71 16.87 15.45
N ARG A 276 8.68 17.80 16.40
CA ARG A 276 9.01 19.23 16.23
C ARG A 276 10.44 19.47 15.74
N ASP A 277 11.34 18.50 15.91
CA ASP A 277 12.70 18.54 15.39
C ASP A 277 12.78 18.37 13.86
N GLY A 278 11.67 18.00 13.22
CA GLY A 278 11.55 17.77 11.78
C GLY A 278 12.24 16.49 11.27
N LYS A 279 12.74 15.64 12.18
CA LYS A 279 13.59 14.47 11.87
C LYS A 279 13.05 13.19 12.50
N THR A 280 12.61 13.24 13.75
CA THR A 280 12.22 12.07 14.54
C THR A 280 10.78 11.68 14.26
N VAL A 281 10.51 10.37 14.18
CA VAL A 281 9.15 9.84 14.05
C VAL A 281 8.52 9.75 15.43
N GLN A 282 7.47 10.53 15.66
CA GLN A 282 6.70 10.50 16.89
C GLN A 282 5.78 9.26 16.93
N TYR A 283 5.01 9.03 15.86
CA TYR A 283 4.21 7.81 15.71
C TYR A 283 3.94 7.47 14.25
N LEU A 284 3.58 6.22 14.03
CA LEU A 284 3.05 5.70 12.77
C LEU A 284 1.62 5.23 12.99
N ASP A 285 0.71 5.56 12.06
CA ASP A 285 -0.71 5.17 12.10
C ASP A 285 -1.12 4.55 10.76
N LEU A 286 -1.28 3.23 10.75
CA LEU A 286 -1.70 2.45 9.59
C LEU A 286 -3.17 2.06 9.72
N ARG A 287 -3.99 2.45 8.74
CA ARG A 287 -5.46 2.23 8.78
C ARG A 287 -6.10 2.21 7.40
N LYS A 288 -7.37 1.81 7.33
CA LYS A 288 -8.22 2.04 6.16
C LYS A 288 -8.35 3.55 5.89
N ALA A 289 -8.25 3.95 4.62
CA ALA A 289 -8.53 5.30 4.19
C ALA A 289 -10.06 5.53 4.20
N LYS A 290 -10.49 6.66 4.76
CA LYS A 290 -11.88 7.12 4.71
C LYS A 290 -12.22 7.63 3.31
#